data_AF-A0A8S1LFX4-F1
#
_entry.id   AF-A0A8S1LFX4-F1
#
_cell.length_a   1.000
_cell.length_b   1.000
_cell.length_c   1.000
_cell.angle_alpha   90.00
_cell.angle_beta   90.00
_cell.angle_gamma   90.00
#
_symmetry.space_group_name_H-M   'P 1'
#
loop_
_entity.id
_entity.type
_entity.pdbx_description
1 polymer ?
#
loop_
_entity_poly.entity_id
_entity_poly.type
_entity_poly.pdbx_seq_one_letter_code
_entity_poly.pdbx_strand_id
1 'polypeptide(L)'
;MNNIEANAKTQQAKARLKAARSIFELADTNKDGYITYDEVPKLLIETNKLISDEKYEPTKEEIESWISMTDLNKDKQVSLNEFQVLILKTLQIQGIDLEGQ
;
A
#
# COMPACT_ATOMS: atom_id res chain seq x y z
N MET A 1 1.02 6.90 29.10
CA MET A 1 0.74 7.29 27.70
C MET A 1 -0.74 7.62 27.61
N ASN A 2 -1.08 8.80 27.09
CA ASN A 2 -2.45 9.34 27.16
C ASN A 2 -3.38 8.61 26.18
N ASN A 3 -4.58 8.25 26.66
CA ASN A 3 -5.63 7.56 25.89
C ASN A 3 -6.02 8.29 24.58
N ILE A 4 -5.72 9.59 24.47
CA ILE A 4 -5.98 10.43 23.30
C ILE A 4 -5.00 10.14 22.15
N GLU A 5 -3.71 9.94 22.44
CA GLU A 5 -2.69 9.69 21.42
C GLU A 5 -2.85 8.30 20.78
N ALA A 6 -3.23 7.30 21.57
CA ALA A 6 -3.52 5.95 21.07
C ALA A 6 -4.70 5.98 20.08
N ASN A 7 -5.80 6.65 20.43
CA ASN A 7 -6.97 6.77 19.56
C ASN A 7 -6.68 7.53 18.26
N ALA A 8 -5.89 8.62 18.33
CA ALA A 8 -5.48 9.38 17.15
C ALA A 8 -4.61 8.55 16.19
N LYS A 9 -3.65 7.77 16.71
CA LYS A 9 -2.82 6.85 15.91
C LYS A 9 -3.65 5.75 15.24
N THR A 10 -4.61 5.16 15.96
CA THR A 10 -5.52 4.15 15.40
C THR A 10 -6.40 4.73 14.30
N GLN A 11 -6.95 5.93 14.47
CA GLN A 11 -7.71 6.60 13.41
C GLN A 11 -6.85 6.92 12.17
N GLN A 12 -5.63 7.40 12.38
CA GLN A 12 -4.70 7.68 11.30
C GLN A 12 -4.37 6.41 10.50
N ALA A 13 -4.14 5.29 11.17
CA ALA A 13 -3.89 4.02 10.51
C ALA A 13 -5.11 3.51 9.73
N LYS A 14 -6.31 3.60 10.30
CA LYS A 14 -7.56 3.28 9.58
C LYS A 14 -7.73 4.12 8.32
N ALA A 15 -7.43 5.42 8.39
CA ALA A 15 -7.46 6.32 7.24
C ALA A 15 -6.44 5.91 6.17
N ARG A 16 -5.21 5.54 6.57
CA ARG A 16 -4.16 5.04 5.66
C ARG A 16 -4.54 3.71 5.01
N LEU A 17 -5.13 2.76 5.75
CA LEU A 17 -5.65 1.51 5.18
C LEU A 17 -6.79 1.74 4.19
N LYS A 18 -7.67 2.70 4.48
CA LYS A 18 -8.74 3.09 3.55
C LYS A 18 -8.18 3.70 2.27
N ALA A 19 -7.20 4.60 2.38
CA ALA A 19 -6.52 5.19 1.22
C ALA A 19 -5.78 4.14 0.40
N ALA A 20 -5.07 3.21 1.06
CA ALA A 20 -4.41 2.09 0.40
C ALA A 20 -5.42 1.24 -0.39
N ARG A 21 -6.57 0.91 0.20
CA ARG A 21 -7.63 0.19 -0.51
C ARG A 21 -8.13 0.94 -1.75
N SER A 22 -8.33 2.25 -1.67
CA SER A 22 -8.77 3.04 -2.83
C SER A 22 -7.72 3.10 -3.94
N ILE A 23 -6.43 3.16 -3.60
CA ILE A 23 -5.33 3.11 -4.57
C ILE A 23 -5.26 1.72 -5.23
N PHE A 24 -5.44 0.66 -4.43
CA PHE A 24 -5.51 -0.72 -4.94
C PHE A 24 -6.63 -0.87 -5.97
N GLU A 25 -7.85 -0.47 -5.60
CA GLU A 25 -9.04 -0.55 -6.48
C GLU A 25 -8.90 0.31 -7.77
N LEU A 26 -8.06 1.34 -7.76
CA LEU A 26 -7.78 2.17 -8.94
C LEU A 26 -6.76 1.53 -9.90
N ALA A 27 -5.79 0.81 -9.33
CA ALA A 27 -4.74 0.13 -10.08
C ALA A 27 -5.21 -1.22 -10.64
N ASP A 28 -6.03 -1.96 -9.89
CA ASP A 28 -6.72 -3.20 -10.28
C ASP A 28 -7.72 -2.89 -11.42
N THR A 29 -7.20 -2.89 -12.64
CA THR A 29 -7.91 -2.39 -13.82
C THR A 29 -8.81 -3.48 -14.38
N ASN A 30 -8.37 -4.73 -14.28
CA ASN A 30 -9.15 -5.89 -14.68
C ASN A 30 -10.18 -6.33 -13.60
N LYS A 31 -10.09 -5.80 -12.37
CA LYS A 31 -10.99 -6.06 -11.24
C LYS A 31 -10.99 -7.51 -10.81
N ASP A 32 -9.87 -8.19 -10.94
CA ASP A 32 -9.73 -9.58 -10.51
C ASP A 32 -9.40 -9.71 -9.01
N GLY A 33 -9.18 -8.59 -8.32
CA GLY A 33 -8.84 -8.53 -6.91
C GLY A 33 -7.35 -8.66 -6.61
N TYR A 34 -6.51 -8.59 -7.64
CA TYR A 34 -5.06 -8.65 -7.59
C TYR A 34 -4.44 -7.49 -8.35
N ILE A 35 -3.19 -7.15 -8.02
CA ILE A 35 -2.35 -6.27 -8.84
C ILE A 35 -1.33 -7.16 -9.53
N THR A 36 -1.47 -7.29 -10.83
CA THR A 36 -0.52 -8.01 -11.67
C THR A 36 0.70 -7.15 -12.00
N TYR A 37 1.76 -7.77 -12.53
CA TYR A 37 2.98 -7.07 -12.95
C TYR A 37 2.70 -5.87 -13.87
N ASP A 38 1.73 -6.01 -14.77
CA ASP A 38 1.34 -4.97 -15.73
C ASP A 38 0.55 -3.82 -15.08
N GLU A 39 -0.01 -4.04 -13.88
CA GLU A 39 -0.81 -3.05 -13.14
C GLU A 39 -0.01 -2.30 -12.07
N VAL A 40 1.13 -2.85 -11.62
CA VAL A 40 2.05 -2.16 -10.70
C VAL A 40 2.52 -0.79 -11.21
N PRO A 41 2.90 -0.60 -12.50
CA PRO A 41 3.28 0.72 -12.99
C PRO A 41 2.19 1.76 -12.73
N LYS A 42 0.93 1.39 -12.96
CA LYS A 42 -0.22 2.26 -12.74
C LYS A 42 -0.40 2.57 -11.25
N LEU A 43 -0.26 1.57 -10.38
CA LEU A 43 -0.29 1.77 -8.93
C LEU A 43 0.72 2.82 -8.47
N LEU A 44 1.98 2.71 -8.92
CA LEU A 44 3.05 3.63 -8.53
C LEU A 44 2.83 5.04 -9.09
N ILE A 45 2.35 5.16 -10.34
CA ILE A 45 2.00 6.44 -10.97
C ILE A 45 0.87 7.13 -10.21
N GLU A 46 -0.23 6.43 -9.92
CA GLU A 46 -1.37 7.01 -9.21
C GLU A 46 -0.98 7.38 -7.77
N THR A 47 -0.13 6.58 -7.12
CA THR A 47 0.43 6.92 -5.81
C THR A 47 1.28 8.18 -5.88
N ASN A 48 2.13 8.34 -6.92
CA ASN A 48 2.93 9.54 -7.09
C ASN A 48 2.06 10.78 -7.33
N LYS A 49 1.01 10.68 -8.15
CA LYS A 49 0.05 11.79 -8.39
C LYS A 49 -0.63 12.31 -7.13
N LEU A 50 -0.78 11.47 -6.10
CA LEU A 50 -1.33 11.88 -4.81
C LEU A 50 -0.35 12.68 -3.95
N ILE A 51 0.95 12.61 -4.26
CA ILE A 51 2.05 13.17 -3.45
C ILE A 51 2.77 14.30 -4.20
N SER A 52 2.84 14.23 -5.53
CA SER A 52 3.53 15.17 -6.41
C SER A 52 2.77 15.32 -7.73
N ASP A 53 2.74 16.54 -8.27
CA ASP A 53 2.21 16.85 -9.62
C ASP A 53 3.19 16.49 -10.75
N GLU A 54 4.35 15.92 -10.42
CA GLU A 54 5.35 15.56 -11.41
C GLU A 54 5.01 14.26 -12.14
N LYS A 55 5.38 14.23 -13.42
CA LYS A 55 5.29 13.02 -14.24
C LYS A 55 6.30 12.00 -13.71
N TYR A 56 5.80 10.93 -13.12
CA TYR A 56 6.58 9.78 -12.69
C TYR A 56 6.32 8.62 -13.63
N GLU A 57 7.39 7.94 -14.04
CA GLU A 57 7.34 6.72 -14.83
C GLU A 57 8.25 5.69 -14.12
N PRO A 58 7.67 4.67 -13.45
CA PRO A 58 8.45 3.69 -12.72
C PRO A 58 9.27 2.84 -13.68
N THR A 59 10.53 2.58 -13.34
CA THR A 59 11.37 1.66 -14.11
C THR A 59 11.01 0.20 -13.82
N LYS A 60 11.47 -0.70 -14.69
CA LYS A 60 11.28 -2.15 -14.53
C LYS A 60 11.86 -2.65 -13.20
N GLU A 61 13.02 -2.13 -12.82
CA GLU A 61 13.72 -2.48 -11.59
C GLU A 61 12.94 -2.00 -10.34
N GLU A 62 12.32 -0.82 -10.40
CA GLU A 62 11.46 -0.33 -9.31
C GLU A 62 10.22 -1.21 -9.14
N ILE A 63 9.58 -1.60 -10.26
CA ILE A 63 8.44 -2.51 -10.26
C ILE A 63 8.84 -3.87 -9.67
N GLU A 64 9.94 -4.46 -10.13
CA GLU A 64 10.44 -5.75 -9.65
C GLU A 64 10.81 -5.71 -8.16
N SER A 65 11.44 -4.62 -7.71
CA SER A 65 11.77 -4.39 -6.31
C SER A 65 10.50 -4.29 -5.45
N TRP A 66 9.51 -3.53 -5.91
CA TRP A 66 8.24 -3.36 -5.21
C TRP A 66 7.47 -4.69 -5.09
N ILE A 67 7.38 -5.46 -6.17
CA ILE A 67 6.74 -6.78 -6.17
C ILE A 67 7.50 -7.71 -5.23
N SER A 68 8.83 -7.77 -5.30
CA SER A 68 9.64 -8.66 -4.44
C SER A 68 9.48 -8.37 -2.94
N MET A 69 9.12 -7.14 -2.57
CA MET A 69 8.84 -6.77 -1.19
C MET A 69 7.40 -7.08 -0.74
N THR A 70 6.46 -7.16 -1.69
CA THR A 70 5.02 -7.18 -1.41
C THR A 70 4.37 -8.53 -1.70
N ASP A 71 4.82 -9.24 -2.73
CA ASP A 71 4.39 -10.60 -3.08
C ASP A 71 4.97 -11.61 -2.06
N LEU A 72 4.23 -11.84 -0.98
CA LEU A 72 4.68 -12.66 0.15
C LEU A 72 4.52 -14.15 -0.16
N ASN A 73 3.48 -14.50 -0.92
CA ASN A 73 3.18 -15.88 -1.30
C ASN A 73 3.93 -16.34 -2.58
N LYS A 74 4.58 -15.41 -3.29
CA LYS A 74 5.34 -15.62 -4.53
C LYS A 74 4.49 -16.10 -5.70
N ASP A 75 3.23 -15.68 -5.77
CA ASP A 75 2.32 -16.00 -6.87
C ASP A 75 2.44 -15.06 -8.07
N LYS A 76 3.38 -14.10 -8.01
CA LYS A 76 3.66 -13.05 -9.01
C LYS A 76 2.54 -12.03 -9.16
N GLN A 77 1.63 -11.98 -8.21
CA GLN A 77 0.56 -11.00 -8.12
C GLN A 77 0.57 -10.46 -6.69
N VAL A 78 -0.07 -9.32 -6.48
CA VAL A 78 -0.21 -8.74 -5.14
C VAL A 78 -1.67 -8.69 -4.79
N SER A 79 -2.06 -9.45 -3.78
CA SER A 79 -3.40 -9.40 -3.22
C SER A 79 -3.61 -8.15 -2.36
N LEU A 80 -4.87 -7.74 -2.17
CA LEU A 80 -5.21 -6.65 -1.25
C LEU A 80 -4.68 -6.91 0.16
N ASN A 81 -4.65 -8.17 0.61
CA ASN A 81 -4.14 -8.54 1.92
C ASN A 81 -2.63 -8.31 2.03
N GLU A 82 -1.86 -8.73 1.03
CA GLU A 82 -0.41 -8.50 0.99
C GLU A 82 -0.07 -7.01 0.97
N PHE A 83 -0.82 -6.24 0.17
CA PHE A 83 -0.67 -4.80 0.14
C PHE A 83 -1.01 -4.16 1.51
N GLN A 84 -2.07 -4.61 2.18
CA GLN A 84 -2.41 -4.14 3.53
C GLN A 84 -1.33 -4.51 4.56
N VAL A 85 -0.76 -5.71 4.50
CA VAL A 85 0.35 -6.14 5.37
C VAL A 85 1.56 -5.24 5.19
N LEU A 86 1.91 -4.87 3.95
CA LEU A 86 3.00 -3.92 3.67
C LEU A 86 2.75 -2.56 4.35
N ILE A 87 1.54 -2.03 4.23
CA ILE A 87 1.16 -0.76 4.88
C ILE A 87 1.24 -0.90 6.39
N LEU A 88 0.68 -1.96 6.98
CA LEU A 88 0.72 -2.22 8.41
C LEU A 88 2.16 -2.29 8.95
N LYS A 89 3.05 -3.04 8.27
CA LYS A 89 4.48 -3.10 8.61
C LYS A 89 5.14 -1.72 8.55
N THR A 90 4.82 -0.93 7.54
CA THR A 90 5.33 0.43 7.40
C THR A 90 4.87 1.33 8.55
N LEU A 91 3.62 1.18 9.00
CA LEU A 91 3.08 1.90 10.16
C LEU A 91 3.77 1.48 11.46
N GLN A 92 4.01 0.19 11.65
CA GLN A 92 4.74 -0.32 12.82
C GLN A 92 6.17 0.22 12.89
N ILE A 93 6.88 0.29 11.76
CA ILE A 93 8.23 0.90 11.68
C ILE A 93 8.20 2.38 12.06
N GLN A 94 7.11 3.09 11.74
CA GLN A 94 6.90 4.48 12.15
C GLN A 94 6.42 4.65 13.61
N GLY A 95 6.36 3.57 14.40
CA GLY A 95 5.91 3.60 15.81
C GLY A 95 4.39 3.76 15.96
N ILE A 96 3.63 3.36 14.93
CA ILE A 96 2.17 3.24 14.94
C ILE A 96 1.84 1.75 15.06
N ASP A 97 1.60 1.30 16.29
CA ASP A 97 1.15 -0.05 16.57
C ASP A 97 -0.38 -0.14 16.52
N LEU A 98 -0.90 -1.17 15.85
CA LEU A 98 -2.33 -1.47 15.78
C LEU A 98 -2.69 -2.76 16.51
N GLU A 99 -1.69 -3.48 17.03
CA GLU A 99 -1.91 -4.66 17.85
C GLU A 99 -2.14 -4.21 19.30
N GLY A 100 -3.41 -4.16 19.69
CA GLY A 100 -3.80 -3.77 21.05
C GLY A 100 -5.14 -3.05 21.08
N GLN A 101 -6.22 -3.79 20.82
CA GLN A 101 -7.53 -3.52 21.42
C GLN A 101 -7.94 -4.76 22.22
#